data_AF-A0A1B9YZ21-F1
#
_entry.id   AF-A0A1B9YZ21-F1
#
_cell.length_a   1.000
_cell.length_b   1.000
_cell.length_c   1.000
_cell.angle_alpha   90.00
_cell.angle_beta   90.00
_cell.angle_gamma   90.00
#
_symmetry.space_group_name_H-M   'P 1'
#
loop_
_entity.id
_entity.type
_entity.pdbx_description
1 polymer ?
#
loop_
_entity_poly.entity_id
_entity_poly.type
_entity_poly.pdbx_seq_one_letter_code
_entity_poly.pdbx_strand_id
1 'polypeptide(L)'
;MKLSEALSEIDRTRRIGEFSAAVLKHDKQLRMVDHATFLQKAAADFQFRFVACFEEDIRAGKSLGYATTCNAVSRQAGGQAGTQACERIAACISRLDYALIKEVGLRALSLFASSFGRHARVADCRSATIRIAECCHDESRALQELNSQSLGLLVNGFSKWPEETASRQAAIAVAGEVFRRADRHAQLSEFTPRGLANLVHGFSKWPKEAVSRKHIRDYG
;
A
#
# COMPACT_ATOMS: atom_id res chain seq x y z
N MET A 1 5.23 -5.94 -27.42
CA MET A 1 6.14 -6.68 -26.53
C MET A 1 5.61 -8.09 -26.33
N LYS A 2 6.48 -9.11 -26.34
CA LYS A 2 6.05 -10.51 -26.23
C LYS A 2 6.08 -10.99 -24.78
N LEU A 3 5.10 -11.80 -24.39
CA LEU A 3 5.03 -12.41 -23.06
C LEU A 3 6.30 -13.18 -22.69
N SER A 4 6.87 -13.93 -23.63
CA SER A 4 8.10 -14.71 -23.43
C SER A 4 9.31 -13.86 -23.02
N GLU A 5 9.43 -12.65 -23.57
CA GLU A 5 10.49 -11.71 -23.23
C GLU A 5 10.30 -11.19 -21.80
N ALA A 6 9.06 -10.83 -21.44
CA ALA A 6 8.73 -10.35 -20.11
C ALA A 6 8.98 -11.41 -19.03
N LEU A 7 8.58 -12.66 -19.28
CA LEU A 7 8.83 -13.80 -18.39
C LEU A 7 10.33 -14.07 -18.23
N SER A 8 11.08 -14.08 -19.34
CA SER A 8 12.52 -14.30 -19.32
C SER A 8 13.27 -13.19 -18.57
N GLU A 9 12.80 -11.94 -18.64
CA GLU A 9 13.38 -10.82 -17.89
C GLU A 9 13.20 -11.02 -16.38
N ILE A 10 11.97 -11.28 -15.89
CA ILE A 10 11.73 -11.46 -14.45
C ILE A 10 12.42 -12.70 -13.86
N ASP A 11 12.55 -13.78 -14.64
CA ASP A 11 13.25 -15.01 -14.22
C ASP A 11 14.75 -14.77 -13.97
N ARG A 12 15.38 -13.85 -14.72
CA ARG A 12 16.83 -13.57 -14.63
C ARG A 12 17.18 -12.58 -13.53
N THR A 13 16.27 -11.66 -13.17
CA THR A 13 16.52 -10.71 -12.08
C THR A 13 16.81 -11.48 -10.79
N ARG A 14 17.67 -10.97 -9.91
CA ARG A 14 17.95 -11.62 -8.60
C ARG A 14 17.67 -10.71 -7.43
N ARG A 15 17.70 -9.40 -7.65
CA ARG A 15 17.48 -8.37 -6.63
C ARG A 15 16.05 -7.86 -6.71
N ILE A 16 15.43 -7.61 -5.56
CA ILE A 16 14.03 -7.16 -5.52
C ILE A 16 13.80 -5.84 -6.28
N GLY A 17 14.79 -4.94 -6.28
CA GLY A 17 14.71 -3.69 -7.03
C GLY A 17 14.62 -3.90 -8.54
N GLU A 18 15.47 -4.78 -9.10
CA GLU A 18 15.46 -5.14 -10.52
C GLU A 18 14.19 -5.89 -10.89
N PHE A 19 13.79 -6.87 -10.06
CA PHE A 19 12.57 -7.63 -10.24
C PHE A 19 11.34 -6.71 -10.30
N SER A 20 11.22 -5.82 -9.32
CA SER A 20 10.14 -4.84 -9.28
C SER A 20 10.14 -3.92 -10.50
N ALA A 21 11.31 -3.46 -10.95
CA ALA A 21 11.41 -2.58 -12.11
C ALA A 21 10.92 -3.30 -13.38
N ALA A 22 11.33 -4.57 -13.57
CA ALA A 22 10.86 -5.40 -14.67
C ALA A 22 9.34 -5.64 -14.60
N VAL A 23 8.80 -5.98 -13.42
CA VAL A 23 7.35 -6.17 -13.23
C VAL A 23 6.58 -4.90 -13.61
N LEU A 24 6.98 -3.73 -13.12
CA LEU A 24 6.28 -2.47 -13.41
C LEU A 24 6.39 -2.03 -14.87
N LYS A 25 7.52 -2.28 -15.52
CA LYS A 25 7.71 -2.04 -16.95
C LYS A 25 6.70 -2.86 -17.75
N HIS A 26 6.62 -4.15 -17.44
CA HIS A 26 5.81 -5.10 -18.21
C HIS A 26 4.32 -5.02 -17.92
N ASP A 27 3.93 -4.73 -16.68
CA ASP A 27 2.55 -4.46 -16.25
C ASP A 27 1.87 -3.34 -17.06
N LYS A 28 2.64 -2.37 -17.57
CA LYS A 28 2.13 -1.26 -18.38
C LYS A 28 2.11 -1.52 -19.89
N GLN A 29 2.87 -2.50 -20.37
CA GLN A 29 3.17 -2.68 -21.79
C GLN A 29 2.57 -3.96 -22.38
N LEU A 30 2.19 -4.94 -21.54
CA LEU A 30 1.57 -6.17 -21.99
C LEU A 30 0.09 -5.95 -22.37
N ARG A 31 -0.36 -6.72 -23.36
CA ARG A 31 -1.78 -6.77 -23.74
C ARG A 31 -2.58 -7.48 -22.66
N MET A 32 -3.87 -7.16 -22.55
CA MET A 32 -4.78 -7.74 -21.57
C MET A 32 -4.76 -9.28 -21.50
N VAL A 33 -4.67 -9.95 -22.66
CA VAL A 33 -4.64 -11.43 -22.74
C VAL A 33 -3.39 -12.05 -22.13
N ASP A 34 -2.25 -11.34 -22.19
CA ASP A 34 -0.95 -11.83 -21.69
C ASP A 34 -0.69 -11.37 -20.25
N HIS A 35 -1.42 -10.34 -19.80
CA HIS A 35 -1.20 -9.64 -18.53
C HIS A 35 -1.45 -10.52 -17.30
N ALA A 36 -2.52 -11.33 -17.31
CA ALA A 36 -2.85 -12.21 -16.20
C ALA A 36 -1.78 -13.30 -16.00
N THR A 37 -1.36 -13.96 -17.08
CA THR A 37 -0.31 -14.97 -17.05
C THR A 37 1.00 -14.40 -16.51
N PHE A 38 1.38 -13.20 -16.98
CA PHE A 38 2.57 -12.51 -16.49
C PHE A 38 2.50 -12.20 -15.00
N LEU A 39 1.42 -11.56 -14.53
CA LEU A 39 1.31 -11.15 -13.13
C LEU A 39 1.18 -12.34 -12.18
N GLN A 40 0.55 -13.45 -12.59
CA GLN A 40 0.49 -14.67 -11.79
C GLN A 40 1.88 -15.30 -11.63
N LYS A 41 2.67 -15.38 -12.69
CA LYS A 41 4.06 -15.87 -12.63
C LYS A 41 4.95 -14.92 -11.82
N ALA A 42 4.82 -13.61 -12.02
CA ALA A 42 5.50 -12.61 -11.19
C ALA A 42 5.12 -12.75 -9.70
N ALA A 43 3.86 -13.03 -9.38
CA ALA A 43 3.43 -13.24 -8.00
C ALA A 43 4.06 -14.50 -7.38
N ALA A 44 4.07 -15.61 -8.12
CA ALA A 44 4.70 -16.86 -7.67
C ALA A 44 6.21 -16.68 -7.42
N ASP A 45 6.90 -16.01 -8.34
CA ASP A 45 8.33 -15.71 -8.19
C ASP A 45 8.59 -14.74 -7.05
N PHE A 46 7.76 -13.71 -6.92
CA PHE A 46 7.84 -12.74 -5.83
C PHE A 46 7.75 -13.45 -4.48
N GLN A 47 6.75 -14.33 -4.34
CA GLN A 47 6.55 -15.12 -3.13
C GLN A 47 7.72 -16.06 -2.84
N PHE A 48 8.13 -16.87 -3.83
CA PHE A 48 9.13 -17.91 -3.61
C PHE A 48 10.53 -17.35 -3.35
N ARG A 49 10.88 -16.23 -4.00
CA ARG A 49 12.28 -15.77 -4.05
C ARG A 49 12.60 -14.64 -3.09
N PHE A 50 11.62 -13.86 -2.67
CA PHE A 50 11.89 -12.61 -1.94
C PHE A 50 11.25 -12.56 -0.55
N VAL A 51 10.11 -13.23 -0.31
CA VAL A 51 9.42 -13.16 0.99
C VAL A 51 10.34 -13.55 2.15
N ALA A 52 11.17 -14.60 1.99
CA ALA A 52 12.08 -15.04 3.04
C ALA A 52 13.16 -14.01 3.40
N CYS A 53 13.53 -13.14 2.47
CA CYS A 53 14.54 -12.09 2.67
C CYS A 53 13.92 -10.75 3.10
N PHE A 54 12.60 -10.68 3.30
CA PHE A 54 11.87 -9.42 3.48
C PHE A 54 12.49 -8.56 4.58
N GLU A 55 12.63 -9.07 5.80
CA GLU A 55 13.14 -8.26 6.92
C GLU A 55 14.58 -7.81 6.74
N GLU A 56 15.46 -8.68 6.23
CA GLU A 56 16.85 -8.31 5.92
C GLU A 56 16.89 -7.19 4.88
N ASP A 57 16.04 -7.29 3.86
CA ASP A 57 15.94 -6.27 2.83
C ASP A 57 15.29 -4.97 3.32
N ILE A 58 14.37 -5.02 4.30
CA ILE A 58 13.86 -3.81 4.97
C ILE A 58 15.00 -3.10 5.69
N ARG A 59 15.81 -3.82 6.48
CA ARG A 59 16.99 -3.24 7.15
C ARG A 59 18.02 -2.68 6.15
N ALA A 60 18.04 -3.19 4.92
CA ALA A 60 18.87 -2.69 3.83
C ALA A 60 18.20 -1.59 2.98
N GLY A 61 17.05 -1.05 3.39
CA GLY A 61 16.35 0.05 2.71
C GLY A 61 15.68 -0.31 1.38
N LYS A 62 15.39 -1.60 1.13
CA LYS A 62 14.84 -2.09 -0.16
C LYS A 62 13.31 -2.24 -0.16
N SER A 63 12.62 -1.65 0.82
CA SER A 63 11.17 -1.76 1.03
C SER A 63 10.33 -1.43 -0.21
N LEU A 64 10.75 -0.43 -0.99
CA LEU A 64 9.97 0.06 -2.12
C LEU A 64 9.75 -1.02 -3.19
N GLY A 65 10.76 -1.85 -3.48
CA GLY A 65 10.66 -2.91 -4.48
C GLY A 65 9.63 -3.97 -4.09
N TYR A 66 9.54 -4.32 -2.80
CA TYR A 66 8.48 -5.19 -2.29
C TYR A 66 7.11 -4.54 -2.43
N ALA A 67 6.99 -3.28 -2.04
CA ALA A 67 5.73 -2.57 -2.00
C ALA A 67 5.12 -2.37 -3.40
N THR A 68 5.94 -1.99 -4.37
CA THR A 68 5.50 -1.82 -5.77
C THR A 68 5.17 -3.16 -6.43
N THR A 69 5.96 -4.20 -6.17
CA THR A 69 5.66 -5.56 -6.67
C THR A 69 4.35 -6.07 -6.08
N CYS A 70 4.20 -6.01 -4.75
CA CYS A 70 2.98 -6.38 -4.04
C CYS A 70 1.75 -5.61 -4.56
N ASN A 71 1.89 -4.31 -4.85
CA ASN A 71 0.81 -3.52 -5.42
C ASN A 71 0.45 -3.88 -6.86
N ALA A 72 1.41 -4.34 -7.65
CA ALA A 72 1.15 -4.83 -9.00
C ALA A 72 0.41 -6.17 -8.96
N VAL A 73 0.94 -7.14 -8.21
CA VAL A 73 0.41 -8.50 -8.18
C VAL A 73 -0.90 -8.64 -7.38
N SER A 74 -1.22 -7.72 -6.47
CA SER A 74 -2.52 -7.70 -5.76
C SER A 74 -3.71 -7.31 -6.64
N ARG A 75 -3.49 -6.91 -7.90
CA ARG A 75 -4.59 -6.61 -8.83
C ARG A 75 -5.26 -7.91 -9.27
N GLN A 76 -6.48 -7.81 -9.79
CA GLN A 76 -7.27 -8.96 -10.24
C GLN A 76 -6.49 -9.91 -11.18
N ALA A 77 -5.67 -9.36 -12.07
CA ALA A 77 -4.84 -10.14 -12.99
C ALA A 77 -3.81 -11.07 -12.29
N GLY A 78 -3.38 -10.75 -11.07
CA GLY A 78 -2.49 -11.62 -10.28
C GLY A 78 -3.19 -12.85 -9.69
N GLY A 79 -4.53 -12.90 -9.68
CA GLY A 79 -5.30 -14.08 -9.28
C GLY A 79 -4.98 -14.62 -7.88
N GLN A 80 -5.00 -15.95 -7.76
CA GLN A 80 -4.70 -16.63 -6.50
C GLN A 80 -3.24 -16.45 -6.07
N ALA A 81 -2.29 -16.53 -7.02
CA ALA A 81 -0.87 -16.34 -6.73
C ALA A 81 -0.59 -14.93 -6.17
N GLY A 82 -1.24 -13.90 -6.74
CA GLY A 82 -1.19 -12.53 -6.23
C GLY A 82 -1.75 -12.41 -4.82
N THR A 83 -2.87 -13.07 -4.54
CA THR A 83 -3.48 -13.12 -3.20
C THR A 83 -2.55 -13.76 -2.17
N GLN A 84 -1.95 -14.90 -2.51
CA GLN A 84 -1.01 -15.61 -1.63
C GLN A 84 0.27 -14.80 -1.39
N ALA A 85 0.82 -14.17 -2.43
CA ALA A 85 1.99 -13.31 -2.27
C ALA A 85 1.70 -12.13 -1.33
N CYS A 86 0.52 -11.52 -1.45
CA CYS A 86 0.10 -10.44 -0.55
C CYS A 86 -0.11 -10.92 0.88
N GLU A 87 -0.75 -12.08 1.07
CA GLU A 87 -0.93 -12.70 2.39
C GLU A 87 0.43 -12.94 3.07
N ARG A 88 1.42 -13.48 2.35
CA ARG A 88 2.76 -13.73 2.90
C ARG A 88 3.47 -12.46 3.32
N ILE A 89 3.43 -11.41 2.49
CA ILE A 89 4.01 -10.11 2.85
C ILE A 89 3.24 -9.47 4.00
N ALA A 90 1.92 -9.56 4.03
CA ALA A 90 1.11 -9.07 5.13
C ALA A 90 1.47 -9.77 6.45
N ALA A 91 1.67 -11.09 6.42
CA ALA A 91 2.12 -11.86 7.57
C ALA A 91 3.52 -11.44 8.05
N CYS A 92 4.42 -11.00 7.16
CA CYS A 92 5.69 -10.39 7.58
C CYS A 92 5.44 -9.03 8.25
N ILE A 93 4.67 -8.15 7.62
CA ILE A 93 4.39 -6.79 8.14
C ILE A 93 3.72 -6.82 9.51
N SER A 94 2.74 -7.71 9.72
CA SER A 94 2.03 -7.81 11.01
C SER A 94 2.92 -8.22 12.18
N ARG A 95 4.07 -8.87 11.91
CA ARG A 95 5.04 -9.33 12.91
C ARG A 95 6.18 -8.35 13.15
N LEU A 96 6.34 -7.33 12.32
CA LEU A 96 7.38 -6.32 12.54
C LEU A 96 7.14 -5.62 13.88
N ASP A 97 8.24 -5.41 14.60
CA ASP A 97 8.27 -4.48 15.72
C ASP A 97 8.19 -3.02 15.23
N TYR A 98 8.05 -2.10 16.18
CA TYR A 98 7.88 -0.68 15.88
C TYR A 98 9.12 -0.06 15.19
N ALA A 99 10.33 -0.48 15.54
CA ALA A 99 11.54 0.06 14.93
C ALA A 99 11.64 -0.36 13.46
N LEU A 100 11.39 -1.64 13.17
CA LEU A 100 11.51 -2.19 11.83
C LEU A 100 10.36 -1.79 10.91
N ILE A 101 9.14 -1.57 11.41
CA ILE A 101 8.08 -1.03 10.56
C ILE A 101 8.38 0.41 10.09
N LYS A 102 9.05 1.21 10.90
CA LYS A 102 9.47 2.56 10.49
C LYS A 102 10.48 2.52 9.35
N GLU A 103 11.41 1.57 9.36
CA GLU A 103 12.38 1.32 8.28
C GLU A 103 11.71 1.00 6.94
N VAL A 104 10.47 0.47 6.94
CA VAL A 104 9.71 0.25 5.70
C VAL A 104 9.44 1.57 4.97
N GLY A 105 9.18 2.64 5.72
CA GLY A 105 8.89 3.98 5.19
C GLY A 105 7.45 4.15 4.69
N LEU A 106 6.86 5.32 5.01
CA LEU A 106 5.45 5.62 4.75
C LEU A 106 5.01 5.47 3.29
N ARG A 107 5.91 5.73 2.34
CA ARG A 107 5.63 5.54 0.91
C ARG A 107 5.40 4.07 0.57
N ALA A 108 6.25 3.16 1.04
CA ALA A 108 6.08 1.73 0.84
C ALA A 108 4.84 1.21 1.61
N LEU A 109 4.64 1.68 2.84
CA LEU A 109 3.47 1.35 3.64
C LEU A 109 2.15 1.74 2.95
N SER A 110 2.11 2.88 2.24
CA SER A 110 0.92 3.29 1.46
C SER A 110 0.56 2.29 0.36
N LEU A 111 1.56 1.75 -0.34
CA LEU A 111 1.38 0.76 -1.38
C LEU A 111 0.92 -0.58 -0.78
N PHE A 112 1.49 -1.00 0.34
CA PHE A 112 1.06 -2.19 1.07
C PHE A 112 -0.38 -2.08 1.55
N ALA A 113 -0.76 -1.00 2.23
CA ALA A 113 -2.13 -0.77 2.71
C ALA A 113 -3.15 -0.86 1.57
N SER A 114 -2.86 -0.23 0.43
CA SER A 114 -3.73 -0.33 -0.75
C SER A 114 -3.81 -1.75 -1.32
N SER A 115 -2.71 -2.51 -1.29
CA SER A 115 -2.64 -3.89 -1.78
C SER A 115 -3.45 -4.83 -0.90
N PHE A 116 -3.23 -4.77 0.41
CA PHE A 116 -3.94 -5.59 1.40
C PHE A 116 -5.44 -5.31 1.41
N GLY A 117 -5.82 -4.04 1.21
CA GLY A 117 -7.22 -3.65 1.09
C GLY A 117 -7.97 -4.28 -0.10
N ARG A 118 -7.28 -4.79 -1.12
CA ARG A 118 -7.91 -5.57 -2.21
C ARG A 118 -8.26 -7.00 -1.81
N HIS A 119 -7.64 -7.50 -0.74
CA HIS A 119 -7.80 -8.85 -0.22
C HIS A 119 -8.41 -8.82 1.19
N ALA A 120 -9.49 -8.07 1.38
CA ALA A 120 -10.09 -7.80 2.69
C ALA A 120 -10.59 -9.05 3.45
N ARG A 121 -10.73 -10.19 2.77
CA ARG A 121 -11.10 -11.49 3.35
C ARG A 121 -9.91 -12.27 3.91
N VAL A 122 -8.68 -11.82 3.69
CA VAL A 122 -7.46 -12.45 4.21
C VAL A 122 -7.11 -11.83 5.56
N ALA A 123 -7.04 -12.66 6.61
CA ALA A 123 -6.83 -12.18 7.98
C ALA A 123 -5.48 -11.49 8.18
N ASP A 124 -4.41 -11.98 7.55
CA ASP A 124 -3.10 -11.35 7.61
C ASP A 124 -3.10 -9.97 6.94
N CYS A 125 -3.82 -9.79 5.82
CA CYS A 125 -3.99 -8.48 5.18
C CYS A 125 -4.66 -7.46 6.11
N ARG A 126 -5.64 -7.88 6.92
CA ARG A 126 -6.27 -7.04 7.94
C ARG A 126 -5.26 -6.67 9.03
N SER A 127 -4.59 -7.67 9.60
CA SER A 127 -3.63 -7.48 10.70
C SER A 127 -2.47 -6.57 10.29
N ALA A 128 -1.94 -6.75 9.08
CA ALA A 128 -0.90 -5.90 8.51
C ALA A 128 -1.41 -4.46 8.30
N THR A 129 -2.64 -4.28 7.82
CA THR A 129 -3.22 -2.95 7.64
C THR A 129 -3.41 -2.22 8.98
N ILE A 130 -3.83 -2.93 10.04
CA ILE A 130 -3.90 -2.38 11.40
C ILE A 130 -2.52 -1.91 11.86
N ARG A 131 -1.50 -2.75 11.71
CA ARG A 131 -0.12 -2.41 12.07
C ARG A 131 0.44 -1.24 11.26
N ILE A 132 0.11 -1.13 9.97
CA ILE A 132 0.43 0.05 9.15
C ILE A 132 -0.29 1.30 9.68
N ALA A 133 -1.55 1.18 10.04
CA ALA A 133 -2.36 2.28 10.55
C ALA A 133 -1.82 2.81 11.89
N GLU A 134 -1.41 1.93 12.80
CA GLU A 134 -0.72 2.29 14.05
C GLU A 134 0.53 3.13 13.74
N CYS A 135 1.42 2.63 12.87
CA CYS A 135 2.63 3.37 12.48
C CYS A 135 2.30 4.72 11.82
N CYS A 136 1.29 4.80 10.94
CA CYS A 136 0.89 6.07 10.34
C CYS A 136 0.28 7.07 11.34
N HIS A 137 -0.39 6.58 12.38
CA HIS A 137 -0.91 7.42 13.45
C HIS A 137 0.22 8.01 14.29
N ASP A 138 1.15 7.15 14.71
CA ASP A 138 2.29 7.55 15.54
C ASP A 138 3.25 8.47 14.77
N GLU A 139 3.46 8.21 13.48
CA GLU A 139 4.28 9.01 12.57
C GLU A 139 3.45 10.06 11.80
N SER A 140 2.34 10.53 12.37
CA SER A 140 1.41 11.45 11.70
C SER A 140 2.05 12.72 11.14
N ARG A 141 3.10 13.24 11.78
CA ARG A 141 3.88 14.39 11.27
C ARG A 141 4.62 14.07 9.98
N ALA A 142 5.12 12.85 9.80
CA ALA A 142 5.84 12.43 8.60
C ALA A 142 4.91 12.22 7.39
N LEU A 143 3.58 12.20 7.59
CA LEU A 143 2.61 12.20 6.48
C LEU A 143 2.75 13.44 5.58
N GLN A 144 3.32 14.54 6.06
CA GLN A 144 3.59 15.73 5.25
C GLN A 144 4.56 15.48 4.09
N GLU A 145 5.40 14.45 4.19
CA GLU A 145 6.38 14.08 3.16
C GLU A 145 5.75 13.27 2.02
N LEU A 146 4.54 12.73 2.23
CA LEU A 146 3.84 11.97 1.23
C LEU A 146 3.21 12.87 0.17
N ASN A 147 3.20 12.40 -1.07
CA ASN A 147 2.40 13.04 -2.12
C ASN A 147 0.91 12.64 -2.01
N SER A 148 0.06 13.39 -2.71
CA SER A 148 -1.39 13.17 -2.78
C SER A 148 -1.78 11.73 -3.17
N GLN A 149 -1.03 11.10 -4.06
CA GLN A 149 -1.28 9.71 -4.44
C GLN A 149 -1.05 8.74 -3.27
N SER A 150 0.04 8.91 -2.53
CA SER A 150 0.39 8.04 -1.39
C SER A 150 -0.61 8.20 -0.25
N LEU A 151 -1.04 9.44 0.04
CA LEU A 151 -2.12 9.70 1.00
C LEU A 151 -3.43 9.02 0.57
N GLY A 152 -3.80 9.10 -0.72
CA GLY A 152 -4.97 8.41 -1.26
C GLY A 152 -4.89 6.88 -1.16
N LEU A 153 -3.70 6.30 -1.34
CA LEU A 153 -3.49 4.85 -1.18
C LEU A 153 -3.67 4.40 0.27
N LEU A 154 -3.16 5.17 1.24
CA LEU A 154 -3.38 4.91 2.68
C LEU A 154 -4.86 4.88 3.02
N VAL A 155 -5.59 5.94 2.68
CA VAL A 155 -7.03 6.03 3.01
C VAL A 155 -7.82 4.93 2.31
N ASN A 156 -7.49 4.58 1.06
CA ASN A 156 -8.14 3.46 0.38
C ASN A 156 -7.90 2.12 1.10
N GLY A 157 -6.67 1.87 1.57
CA GLY A 157 -6.35 0.71 2.40
C GLY A 157 -7.15 0.68 3.70
N PHE A 158 -7.08 1.76 4.49
CA PHE A 158 -7.76 1.87 5.78
C PHE A 158 -9.29 1.81 5.68
N SER A 159 -9.86 2.30 4.57
CA SER A 159 -11.31 2.29 4.33
C SER A 159 -11.93 0.89 4.22
N LYS A 160 -11.10 -0.17 4.23
CA LYS A 160 -11.55 -1.57 4.16
C LYS A 160 -11.94 -2.14 5.52
N TRP A 161 -11.46 -1.53 6.60
CA TRP A 161 -11.79 -1.92 7.96
C TRP A 161 -12.11 -0.67 8.80
N PRO A 162 -13.16 0.09 8.44
CA PRO A 162 -13.54 1.31 9.14
C PRO A 162 -13.94 1.09 10.61
N GLU A 163 -14.28 -0.15 10.97
CA GLU A 163 -14.55 -0.60 12.33
C GLU A 163 -13.28 -0.68 13.20
N GLU A 164 -12.10 -0.72 12.61
CA GLU A 164 -10.83 -0.78 13.34
C GLU A 164 -10.41 0.59 13.86
N THR A 165 -10.13 0.66 15.15
CA THR A 165 -9.72 1.91 15.81
C THR A 165 -8.47 2.50 15.20
N ALA A 166 -7.44 1.67 14.97
CA ALA A 166 -6.19 2.12 14.34
C ALA A 166 -6.44 2.68 12.93
N SER A 167 -7.27 2.00 12.12
CA SER A 167 -7.59 2.46 10.76
C SER A 167 -8.32 3.80 10.77
N ARG A 168 -9.27 4.01 11.70
CA ARG A 168 -9.93 5.31 11.90
C ARG A 168 -8.93 6.40 12.30
N GLN A 169 -8.08 6.14 13.29
CA GLN A 169 -7.11 7.11 13.79
C GLN A 169 -6.11 7.54 12.70
N ALA A 170 -5.61 6.58 11.92
CA ALA A 170 -4.73 6.86 10.80
C ALA A 170 -5.44 7.63 9.68
N ALA A 171 -6.70 7.29 9.37
CA ALA A 171 -7.49 8.03 8.38
C ALA A 171 -7.76 9.48 8.82
N ILE A 172 -8.02 9.72 10.11
CA ILE A 172 -8.13 11.07 10.68
C ILE A 172 -6.81 11.83 10.56
N ALA A 173 -5.67 11.18 10.85
CA ALA A 173 -4.35 11.80 10.68
C ALA A 173 -4.09 12.21 9.21
N VAL A 174 -4.43 11.33 8.25
CA VAL A 174 -4.33 11.66 6.82
C VAL A 174 -5.29 12.80 6.44
N ALA A 175 -6.52 12.80 6.95
CA ALA A 175 -7.46 13.89 6.71
C ALA A 175 -6.93 15.22 7.25
N GLY A 176 -6.37 15.24 8.47
CA GLY A 176 -5.74 16.42 9.06
C GLY A 176 -4.60 16.97 8.20
N GLU A 177 -3.76 16.08 7.66
CA GLU A 177 -2.72 16.50 6.72
C GLU A 177 -3.29 17.07 5.41
N VAL A 178 -4.34 16.46 4.85
CA VAL A 178 -5.02 17.00 3.66
C VAL A 178 -5.63 18.37 3.92
N PHE A 179 -6.31 18.57 5.06
CA PHE A 179 -6.85 19.87 5.46
C PHE A 179 -5.75 20.93 5.62
N ARG A 180 -4.63 20.57 6.25
CA ARG A 180 -3.49 21.48 6.41
C ARG A 180 -2.89 21.91 5.06
N ARG A 181 -2.90 21.04 4.04
CA ARG A 181 -2.52 21.45 2.66
C ARG A 181 -3.57 22.33 2.00
N ALA A 182 -4.85 22.10 2.30
CA ALA A 182 -5.95 22.92 1.82
C ALA A 182 -5.86 24.37 2.31
N ASP A 183 -5.65 24.56 3.61
CA ASP A 183 -5.56 25.88 4.24
C ASP A 183 -4.35 26.69 3.74
N ARG A 184 -3.28 26.00 3.32
CA ARG A 184 -2.09 26.65 2.77
C ARG A 184 -2.24 27.13 1.33
N HIS A 185 -3.42 27.02 0.70
CA HIS A 185 -3.84 27.42 -0.67
C HIS A 185 -2.92 27.01 -1.85
N ALA A 186 -1.61 27.22 -1.75
CA ALA A 186 -0.57 26.83 -2.68
C ALA A 186 -0.31 25.32 -2.76
N GLN A 187 -0.86 24.50 -1.86
CA GLN A 187 -0.60 23.04 -1.84
C GLN A 187 -1.78 22.18 -2.31
N LEU A 188 -2.94 22.76 -2.59
CA LEU A 188 -4.03 22.03 -3.26
C LEU A 188 -3.68 21.70 -4.72
N SER A 189 -2.88 22.55 -5.36
CA SER A 189 -2.34 22.30 -6.71
C SER A 189 -1.37 21.11 -6.74
N GLU A 190 -0.82 20.68 -5.60
CA GLU A 190 0.01 19.47 -5.50
C GLU A 190 -0.81 18.17 -5.56
N PHE A 191 -2.14 18.28 -5.50
CA PHE A 191 -3.01 17.13 -5.65
C PHE A 191 -3.23 16.79 -7.12
N THR A 192 -2.62 15.67 -7.55
CA THR A 192 -2.94 15.10 -8.85
C THR A 192 -4.42 14.68 -8.91
N PRO A 193 -5.09 14.72 -10.07
CA PRO A 193 -6.48 14.28 -10.20
C PRO A 193 -6.71 12.85 -9.67
N ARG A 194 -5.74 11.96 -9.90
CA ARG A 194 -5.77 10.59 -9.38
C ARG A 194 -5.64 10.54 -7.86
N GLY A 195 -4.77 11.37 -7.28
CA GLY A 195 -4.63 11.52 -5.83
C GLY A 195 -5.94 11.94 -5.18
N LEU A 196 -6.59 12.98 -5.73
CA LEU A 196 -7.91 13.44 -5.27
C LEU A 196 -8.97 12.35 -5.39
N ALA A 197 -9.06 11.67 -6.54
CA ALA A 197 -10.04 10.61 -6.75
C ALA A 197 -9.89 9.49 -5.70
N ASN A 198 -8.65 9.09 -5.40
CA ASN A 198 -8.40 8.07 -4.37
C ASN A 198 -8.76 8.55 -2.96
N LEU A 199 -8.47 9.80 -2.62
CA LEU A 199 -8.83 10.40 -1.33
C LEU A 199 -10.35 10.46 -1.18
N VAL A 200 -11.06 11.04 -2.15
CA VAL A 200 -12.52 11.13 -2.15
C VAL A 200 -13.16 9.74 -2.07
N HIS A 201 -12.69 8.79 -2.88
CA HIS A 201 -13.19 7.43 -2.87
C HIS A 201 -12.89 6.68 -1.57
N GLY A 202 -11.75 6.95 -0.94
CA GLY A 202 -11.41 6.37 0.36
C GLY A 202 -12.24 6.97 1.48
N PHE A 203 -12.37 8.29 1.52
CA PHE A 203 -13.14 9.01 2.54
C PHE A 203 -14.66 8.78 2.43
N SER A 204 -15.19 8.56 1.23
CA SER A 204 -16.63 8.32 1.04
C SER A 204 -17.14 7.00 1.64
N LYS A 205 -16.24 6.08 1.99
CA LYS A 205 -16.58 4.78 2.59
C LYS A 205 -16.67 4.79 4.11
N TRP A 206 -16.29 5.90 4.76
CA TRP A 206 -16.33 5.96 6.21
C TRP A 206 -17.76 6.21 6.68
N PRO A 207 -18.25 5.45 7.68
CA PRO A 207 -19.58 5.66 8.23
C PRO A 207 -19.67 7.05 8.84
N LYS A 208 -20.82 7.72 8.65
CA LYS A 208 -21.05 9.11 9.08
C LYS A 208 -20.85 9.30 10.59
N GLU A 209 -21.02 8.24 11.39
CA GLU A 209 -20.80 8.29 12.84
C GLU A 209 -19.31 8.26 13.25
N ALA A 210 -18.39 7.84 12.37
CA ALA A 210 -16.96 7.75 12.70
C ALA A 210 -16.25 9.11 12.69
N VAL A 211 -16.84 10.12 12.05
CA VAL A 211 -16.28 11.48 11.92
C VAL A 211 -16.77 12.40 13.07
N SER A 212 -17.74 11.96 13.87
CA SER A 212 -18.55 12.84 14.73
C SER A 212 -18.50 12.49 16.23
N ARG A 213 -17.38 11.97 16.75
CA ARG A 213 -17.18 11.85 18.21
C ARG A 213 -15.76 12.20 18.65
N LYS A 214 -15.31 13.45 18.44
CA LYS A 214 -14.24 14.08 19.24
C LYS A 214 -14.14 15.61 19.08
N HIS A 215 -15.27 16.32 19.01
CA HIS A 215 -15.28 17.80 19.01
C HIS A 215 -16.38 18.43 19.88
N ILE A 216 -16.98 17.69 20.83
CA ILE A 216 -18.00 18.25 21.74
C ILE A 216 -17.76 17.80 23.18
N ARG A 217 -16.53 17.94 23.70
CA ARG A 217 -16.29 17.86 25.16
C ARG A 217 -15.26 18.82 25.76
N ASP A 218 -14.59 19.66 24.96
CA ASP A 218 -13.57 20.58 25.50
C ASP A 218 -13.96 22.07 25.45
N TYR A 219 -15.23 22.40 25.24
CA TYR A 219 -15.78 23.74 25.53
C TYR A 219 -17.19 23.61 26.11
N GLY A 220 -17.25 23.54 27.45
CA GLY A 220 -18.44 23.63 28.28
C GLY A 220 -18.01 23.99 29.68
#